data_AF-A0A0G1VVA8-F1
#
_entry.id   AF-A0A0G1VVA8-F1
#
_cell.length_a   1.000
_cell.length_b   1.000
_cell.length_c   1.000
_cell.angle_alpha   90.00
_cell.angle_beta   90.00
_cell.angle_gamma   90.00
#
_symmetry.space_group_name_H-M   'P 1'
#
loop_
_entity.id
_entity.type
_entity.pdbx_description
1 polymer ?
#
loop_
_entity_poly.entity_id
_entity_poly.type
_entity_poly.pdbx_seq_one_letter_code
_entity_poly.pdbx_strand_id
1 'polypeptide(L)'
;MRKEPFTVGNYVHVVKRGARGFPIVGDALDRWRFLLMLHHFNSKTHIPENWFRELQDKKIAHTFERPSSWPEKEPIVRILAFSFMENHFHILFKEIKEKGISTFMQRLGTGMANHFNIKYKQKGSLFQGPYKAKTIKSDNYLRCVAAYIMVKNPFELYAGGLDAAIRRFDDAYEWASRYVYASLMEYADKREELPVPSLNNL
;
A
#
# COMPACT_ATOMS: atom_id res chain seq x y z
N MET A 1 -11.04 3.90 -18.07
CA MET A 1 -10.28 4.93 -18.82
C MET A 1 -9.61 5.87 -17.81
N ARG A 2 -8.30 6.15 -17.91
CA ARG A 2 -7.60 7.13 -17.05
C ARG A 2 -8.23 8.51 -17.30
N LYS A 3 -8.64 9.25 -16.25
CA LYS A 3 -9.20 10.61 -16.40
C LYS A 3 -8.13 11.69 -16.60
N GLU A 4 -6.95 11.51 -16.01
CA GLU A 4 -5.79 12.36 -16.22
C GLU A 4 -4.60 11.49 -16.66
N PRO A 5 -3.93 11.81 -17.78
CA PRO A 5 -2.65 11.21 -18.09
C PRO A 5 -1.59 11.80 -17.15
N PHE A 6 -0.97 10.94 -16.34
CA PHE A 6 0.26 11.27 -15.61
C PHE A 6 1.43 10.54 -16.27
N THR A 7 2.61 11.14 -16.16
CA THR A 7 3.87 10.76 -16.83
C THR A 7 5.02 10.63 -15.83
N VAL A 8 6.17 10.14 -16.30
CA VAL A 8 7.39 10.03 -15.49
C VAL A 8 7.73 11.37 -14.83
N GLY A 9 7.99 11.33 -13.52
CA GLY A 9 8.25 12.49 -12.67
C GLY A 9 7.04 12.99 -11.90
N ASN A 10 5.81 12.67 -12.33
CA ASN A 10 4.60 13.12 -11.63
C ASN A 10 4.40 12.42 -10.29
N TYR A 11 3.90 13.19 -9.32
CA TYR A 11 3.43 12.71 -8.03
C TYR A 11 1.93 12.44 -8.14
N VAL A 12 1.48 11.27 -7.71
CA VAL A 12 0.10 10.81 -7.93
C VAL A 12 -0.46 10.20 -6.66
N HIS A 13 -1.57 10.75 -6.18
CA HIS A 13 -2.36 10.13 -5.12
C HIS A 13 -3.30 9.11 -5.73
N VAL A 14 -3.18 7.86 -5.30
CA VAL A 14 -4.01 6.74 -5.73
C VAL A 14 -4.87 6.24 -4.57
N VAL A 15 -6.14 5.97 -4.88
CA VAL A 15 -7.10 5.37 -3.94
C VAL A 15 -7.79 4.19 -4.60
N LYS A 16 -7.86 3.06 -3.89
CA LYS A 16 -8.64 1.89 -4.34
C LYS A 16 -9.48 1.37 -3.18
N ARG A 17 -10.74 1.04 -3.45
CA ARG A 17 -11.77 0.70 -2.45
C ARG A 17 -12.51 -0.57 -2.83
N GLY A 18 -12.84 -1.38 -1.82
CA GLY A 18 -13.63 -2.58 -1.93
C GLY A 18 -15.03 -2.32 -2.49
N ALA A 19 -15.60 -3.31 -3.15
CA ALA A 19 -16.95 -3.24 -3.70
C ALA A 19 -17.97 -2.98 -2.57
N ARG A 20 -18.85 -1.99 -2.73
CA ARG A 20 -19.93 -1.70 -1.76
C ARG A 20 -19.44 -1.46 -0.31
N GLY A 21 -18.21 -0.94 -0.14
CA GLY A 21 -17.61 -0.74 1.18
C GLY A 21 -17.14 -2.01 1.88
N PHE A 22 -17.18 -3.15 1.18
CA PHE A 22 -16.74 -4.44 1.67
C PHE A 22 -15.24 -4.44 2.01
N PRO A 23 -14.81 -5.16 3.07
CA PRO A 23 -13.40 -5.29 3.41
C PRO A 23 -12.58 -5.85 2.24
N ILE A 24 -11.36 -5.34 2.07
CA ILE A 24 -10.40 -5.83 1.07
C ILE A 24 -9.35 -6.78 1.68
N VAL A 25 -9.45 -6.99 2.99
CA VAL A 25 -8.70 -7.94 3.83
C VAL A 25 -9.63 -8.43 4.94
N GLY A 26 -9.46 -9.66 5.42
CA GLY A 26 -10.26 -10.18 6.54
C GLY A 26 -9.47 -10.40 7.82
N ASP A 27 -8.13 -10.50 7.77
CA ASP A 27 -7.31 -10.67 8.97
C ASP A 27 -5.90 -10.07 8.85
N ALA A 28 -5.07 -10.29 9.89
CA ALA A 28 -3.70 -9.80 9.95
C ALA A 28 -2.78 -10.43 8.89
N LEU A 29 -3.00 -11.69 8.50
CA LEU A 29 -2.20 -12.35 7.47
C LEU A 29 -2.45 -11.73 6.09
N ASP A 30 -3.68 -11.31 5.81
CA ASP A 30 -3.98 -10.59 4.58
C ASP A 30 -3.32 -9.22 4.53
N ARG A 31 -3.31 -8.50 5.66
CA ARG A 31 -2.61 -7.21 5.77
C ARG A 31 -1.11 -7.37 5.61
N TRP A 32 -0.52 -8.41 6.20
CA TRP A 32 0.89 -8.74 5.99
C TRP A 32 1.19 -9.05 4.52
N ARG A 33 0.37 -9.91 3.90
CA ARG A 33 0.49 -10.24 2.48
C ARG A 33 0.36 -9.00 1.60
N PHE A 34 -0.47 -8.02 1.98
CA PHE A 34 -0.55 -6.74 1.27
C PHE A 34 0.79 -5.99 1.30
N LEU A 35 1.47 -5.92 2.44
CA LEU A 35 2.80 -5.31 2.53
C LEU A 35 3.83 -6.05 1.66
N LEU A 36 3.81 -7.39 1.66
CA LEU A 36 4.63 -8.20 0.77
C LEU A 36 4.35 -7.88 -0.70
N MET A 37 3.08 -7.74 -1.09
CA MET A 37 2.71 -7.34 -2.45
C MET A 37 3.21 -5.93 -2.78
N LEU A 38 3.11 -4.97 -1.85
CA LEU A 38 3.65 -3.62 -2.07
C LEU A 38 5.14 -3.67 -2.39
N HIS A 39 5.89 -4.47 -1.63
CA HIS A 39 7.34 -4.61 -1.78
C HIS A 39 7.74 -5.43 -3.02
N HIS A 40 7.19 -6.62 -3.20
CA HIS A 40 7.64 -7.54 -4.26
C HIS A 40 7.09 -7.18 -5.64
N PHE A 41 5.91 -6.56 -5.73
CA PHE A 41 5.29 -6.25 -7.04
C PHE A 41 5.88 -4.98 -7.66
N ASN A 42 6.60 -4.16 -6.88
CA ASN A 42 7.36 -3.01 -7.36
C ASN A 42 8.67 -3.45 -8.02
N SER A 43 8.53 -4.14 -9.16
CA SER A 43 9.62 -4.70 -9.93
C SER A 43 9.31 -4.57 -11.42
N LYS A 44 10.28 -4.29 -12.27
CA LYS A 44 10.11 -4.22 -13.71
C LYS A 44 9.76 -5.61 -14.25
N THR A 45 10.60 -6.58 -13.90
CA THR A 45 10.42 -7.97 -14.28
C THR A 45 9.23 -8.57 -13.54
N HIS A 46 8.48 -9.40 -14.25
CA HIS A 46 7.38 -10.18 -13.68
C HIS A 46 7.94 -11.15 -12.64
N ILE A 47 7.33 -11.17 -11.45
CA ILE A 47 7.61 -12.18 -10.43
C ILE A 47 6.83 -13.46 -10.76
N PRO A 48 7.22 -14.64 -10.25
CA PRO A 48 6.49 -15.87 -10.50
C PRO A 48 5.00 -15.79 -10.09
N GLU A 49 4.10 -16.41 -10.85
CA GLU A 49 2.65 -16.39 -10.54
C GLU A 49 2.35 -16.98 -9.14
N ASN A 50 3.11 -18.00 -8.76
CA ASN A 50 3.07 -18.67 -7.47
C ASN A 50 3.98 -18.02 -6.41
N TRP A 51 4.36 -16.75 -6.59
CA TRP A 51 5.33 -16.03 -5.73
C TRP A 51 5.16 -16.31 -4.23
N PHE A 52 3.93 -16.26 -3.71
CA PHE A 52 3.69 -16.43 -2.28
C PHE A 52 3.93 -17.87 -1.81
N ARG A 53 3.61 -18.86 -2.63
CA ARG A 53 3.89 -20.26 -2.33
C ARG A 53 5.40 -20.49 -2.26
N GLU A 54 6.16 -19.88 -3.18
CA GLU A 54 7.62 -19.97 -3.14
C GLU A 54 8.20 -19.32 -1.86
N LEU A 55 7.66 -18.17 -1.43
CA LEU A 55 8.04 -17.56 -0.14
C LEU A 55 7.72 -18.48 1.05
N GLN A 56 6.59 -19.21 1.02
CA GLN A 56 6.23 -20.16 2.05
C GLN A 56 7.15 -21.39 2.06
N ASP A 57 7.43 -21.96 0.89
CA ASP A 57 8.30 -23.14 0.72
C ASP A 57 9.73 -22.82 1.20
N LYS A 58 10.21 -21.60 0.95
CA LYS A 58 11.50 -21.10 1.45
C LYS A 58 11.44 -20.55 2.89
N LYS A 59 10.28 -20.58 3.54
CA LYS A 59 10.03 -20.09 4.91
C LYS A 59 10.37 -18.61 5.14
N ILE A 60 10.26 -17.78 4.11
CA ILE A 60 10.53 -16.33 4.17
C ILE A 60 9.26 -15.47 3.99
N ALA A 61 8.07 -16.08 3.95
CA ALA A 61 6.80 -15.34 3.82
C ALA A 61 6.48 -14.42 5.01
N HIS A 62 7.22 -14.51 6.11
CA HIS A 62 7.12 -13.62 7.27
C HIS A 62 8.21 -12.53 7.27
N THR A 63 9.02 -12.45 6.22
CA THR A 63 10.05 -11.44 6.01
C THR A 63 9.84 -10.75 4.66
N PHE A 64 10.70 -9.80 4.31
CA PHE A 64 10.71 -9.14 2.99
C PHE A 64 11.87 -9.61 2.11
N GLU A 65 12.49 -10.72 2.47
CA GLU A 65 13.56 -11.31 1.68
C GLU A 65 13.03 -11.80 0.33
N ARG A 66 13.91 -11.80 -0.67
CA ARG A 66 13.61 -12.30 -2.00
C ARG A 66 14.35 -13.61 -2.23
N PRO A 67 13.70 -14.63 -2.80
CA PRO A 67 14.39 -15.80 -3.32
C PRO A 67 15.52 -15.41 -4.28
N SER A 68 16.68 -16.06 -4.18
CA SER A 68 17.79 -15.86 -5.12
C SER A 68 17.46 -16.23 -6.55
N SER A 69 16.42 -17.07 -6.75
CA SER A 69 15.82 -17.41 -8.05
C SER A 69 15.09 -16.24 -8.70
N TRP A 70 14.69 -15.22 -7.94
CA TRP A 70 13.97 -14.08 -8.49
C TRP A 70 14.93 -13.10 -9.17
N PRO A 71 14.49 -12.43 -10.25
CA PRO A 71 15.28 -11.39 -10.87
C PRO A 71 15.58 -10.27 -9.86
N GLU A 72 16.63 -9.50 -10.13
CA GLU A 72 16.95 -8.31 -9.34
C GLU A 72 15.75 -7.35 -9.32
N LYS A 73 15.56 -6.68 -8.18
CA LYS A 73 14.46 -5.74 -8.01
C LYS A 73 14.79 -4.42 -8.71
N GLU A 74 14.11 -4.17 -9.83
CA GLU A 74 14.10 -2.86 -10.49
C GLU A 74 12.77 -2.14 -10.24
N PRO A 75 12.66 -1.16 -9.33
CA PRO A 75 11.41 -0.47 -9.07
C PRO A 75 10.83 0.23 -10.31
N ILE A 76 9.51 0.14 -10.49
CA ILE A 76 8.77 0.82 -11.56
C ILE A 76 8.06 2.08 -11.07
N VAL A 77 7.90 2.21 -9.75
CA VAL A 77 7.38 3.38 -9.05
C VAL A 77 8.24 3.69 -7.82
N ARG A 78 8.15 4.92 -7.32
CA ARG A 78 8.54 5.22 -5.93
C ARG A 78 7.28 5.33 -5.10
N ILE A 79 7.24 4.63 -3.96
CA ILE A 79 6.19 4.76 -2.95
C ILE A 79 6.67 5.79 -1.94
N LEU A 80 5.94 6.89 -1.81
CA LEU A 80 6.30 8.00 -0.92
C LEU A 80 5.47 8.00 0.36
N ALA A 81 4.23 7.52 0.28
CA ALA A 81 3.39 7.36 1.45
C ALA A 81 2.34 6.30 1.17
N PHE A 82 1.88 5.59 2.19
CA PHE A 82 0.70 4.76 2.09
C PHE A 82 -0.05 4.69 3.42
N SER A 83 -1.33 4.38 3.34
CA SER A 83 -2.13 3.96 4.48
C SER A 83 -3.15 2.95 4.01
N PHE A 84 -3.18 1.84 4.74
CA PHE A 84 -4.07 0.74 4.49
C PHE A 84 -5.22 0.76 5.50
N MET A 85 -6.43 0.63 5.00
CA MET A 85 -7.67 0.59 5.78
C MET A 85 -8.35 -0.76 5.52
N GLU A 86 -9.39 -1.10 6.29
CA GLU A 86 -10.08 -2.39 6.12
C GLU A 86 -10.72 -2.55 4.75
N ASN A 87 -11.33 -1.49 4.21
CA ASN A 87 -12.08 -1.53 2.95
C ASN A 87 -11.47 -0.67 1.83
N HIS A 88 -10.35 0.00 2.06
CA HIS A 88 -9.66 0.79 1.03
C HIS A 88 -8.20 1.04 1.39
N PHE A 89 -7.45 1.56 0.43
CA PHE A 89 -6.09 2.03 0.69
C PHE A 89 -5.79 3.29 -0.10
N HIS A 90 -4.85 4.06 0.44
CA HIS A 90 -4.27 5.24 -0.18
C HIS A 90 -2.78 5.03 -0.39
N ILE A 91 -2.28 5.37 -1.58
CA ILE A 91 -0.84 5.35 -1.87
C ILE A 91 -0.48 6.64 -2.60
N LEU A 92 0.61 7.27 -2.18
CA LEU A 92 1.26 8.38 -2.85
C LEU A 92 2.45 7.82 -3.63
N PHE A 93 2.39 7.90 -4.96
CA PHE A 93 3.46 7.46 -5.83
C PHE A 93 4.19 8.64 -6.46
N LYS A 94 5.44 8.40 -6.86
CA LYS A 94 6.07 9.10 -7.99
C LYS A 94 6.28 8.12 -9.12
N GLU A 95 5.81 8.47 -10.32
CA GLU A 95 6.04 7.63 -11.51
C GLU A 95 7.50 7.78 -11.96
N ILE A 96 8.24 6.68 -12.05
CA ILE A 96 9.66 6.70 -12.46
C ILE A 96 9.93 5.91 -13.74
N LYS A 97 8.94 5.15 -14.21
CA LYS A 97 8.91 4.45 -15.50
C LYS A 97 7.56 4.70 -16.16
N GLU A 98 7.54 4.79 -17.49
CA GLU A 98 6.30 4.98 -18.23
C GLU A 98 5.30 3.87 -17.88
N LYS A 99 4.06 4.26 -17.54
CA LYS A 99 2.98 3.34 -17.10
C LYS A 99 3.30 2.56 -15.81
N GLY A 100 4.36 2.90 -15.08
CA GLY A 100 4.79 2.21 -13.87
C GLY A 100 3.69 2.08 -12.82
N ILE A 101 2.95 3.17 -12.54
CA ILE A 101 1.84 3.15 -11.56
C ILE A 101 0.70 2.26 -12.05
N SER A 102 0.37 2.30 -13.35
CA SER A 102 -0.68 1.42 -13.89
C SER A 102 -0.31 -0.05 -13.76
N THR A 103 0.91 -0.41 -14.16
CA THR A 103 1.42 -1.77 -14.09
C THR A 103 1.45 -2.26 -12.64
N PHE A 104 1.94 -1.43 -11.72
CA PHE A 104 1.95 -1.75 -10.29
C PHE A 104 0.53 -1.97 -9.74
N MET A 105 -0.39 -1.03 -10.00
CA MET A 105 -1.76 -1.10 -9.50
C MET A 105 -2.58 -2.24 -10.12
N GLN A 106 -2.27 -2.64 -11.34
CA GLN A 106 -2.83 -3.84 -11.97
C GLN A 106 -2.36 -5.09 -11.21
N ARG A 107 -1.05 -5.26 -11.01
CA ARG A 107 -0.49 -6.40 -10.28
C ARG A 107 -1.03 -6.48 -8.86
N LEU A 108 -0.98 -5.37 -8.12
CA LEU A 108 -1.48 -5.29 -6.74
C LEU A 108 -2.98 -5.62 -6.68
N GLY A 109 -3.77 -5.02 -7.58
CA GLY A 109 -5.20 -5.27 -7.67
C GLY A 109 -5.57 -6.73 -7.93
N THR A 110 -4.94 -7.34 -8.93
CA THR A 110 -5.16 -8.73 -9.30
C THR A 110 -4.70 -9.67 -8.19
N GLY A 111 -3.52 -9.45 -7.62
CA GLY A 111 -2.99 -10.26 -6.52
C GLY A 111 -3.89 -10.24 -5.28
N MET A 112 -4.38 -9.06 -4.89
CA MET A 112 -5.33 -8.92 -3.78
C MET A 112 -6.65 -9.63 -4.06
N ALA A 113 -7.26 -9.40 -5.23
CA ALA A 113 -8.54 -10.00 -5.57
C ALA A 113 -8.46 -11.54 -5.66
N ASN A 114 -7.41 -12.07 -6.28
CA ASN A 114 -7.21 -13.52 -6.40
C ASN A 114 -7.03 -14.17 -5.02
N HIS A 115 -6.16 -13.61 -4.18
CA HIS A 115 -5.92 -14.12 -2.83
C HIS A 115 -7.20 -14.09 -1.98
N PHE A 116 -7.89 -12.96 -1.97
CA PHE A 116 -9.11 -12.78 -1.19
C PHE A 116 -10.20 -13.76 -1.63
N ASN A 117 -10.45 -13.88 -2.94
CA ASN A 117 -11.47 -14.77 -3.47
C ASN A 117 -11.18 -16.25 -3.15
N ILE A 118 -9.92 -16.69 -3.29
CA ILE A 118 -9.50 -18.06 -2.97
C ILE A 118 -9.69 -18.33 -1.47
N LYS A 119 -9.16 -17.46 -0.61
CA LYS A 119 -9.18 -17.64 0.85
C LYS A 119 -10.59 -17.64 1.42
N TYR A 120 -11.41 -16.67 1.00
CA TYR A 120 -12.76 -16.45 1.53
C TYR A 120 -13.87 -17.10 0.70
N LYS A 121 -13.50 -17.94 -0.29
CA LYS A 121 -14.42 -18.63 -1.22
C LYS A 121 -15.43 -17.67 -1.88
N GLN A 122 -14.99 -16.44 -2.16
CA GLN A 122 -15.82 -15.40 -2.80
C GLN A 122 -15.74 -15.49 -4.32
N LYS A 123 -16.73 -14.91 -4.98
CA LYS A 123 -16.80 -14.80 -6.45
C LYS A 123 -16.97 -13.34 -6.84
N GLY A 124 -16.42 -12.96 -7.99
CA GLY A 124 -16.55 -11.62 -8.56
C GLY A 124 -15.45 -10.64 -8.13
N SER A 125 -15.73 -9.35 -8.33
CA SER A 125 -14.74 -8.29 -8.12
C SER A 125 -14.63 -7.90 -6.64
N LEU A 126 -13.41 -7.97 -6.09
CA LEU A 126 -13.09 -7.45 -4.76
C LEU A 126 -13.28 -5.92 -4.68
N PHE A 127 -12.96 -5.20 -5.76
CA PHE A 127 -12.95 -3.74 -5.79
C PHE A 127 -14.14 -3.19 -6.57
N GLN A 128 -14.58 -1.97 -6.23
CA GLN A 128 -15.70 -1.28 -6.89
C GLN A 128 -15.40 -0.74 -8.32
N GLY A 129 -14.29 -1.18 -8.92
CA GLY A 129 -13.83 -0.75 -10.25
C GLY A 129 -12.34 -0.36 -10.28
N PRO A 130 -11.94 0.44 -11.29
CA PRO A 130 -10.59 0.97 -11.39
C PRO A 130 -10.19 1.82 -10.18
N TYR A 131 -8.88 1.94 -9.93
CA TYR A 131 -8.37 2.87 -8.93
C TYR A 131 -8.66 4.32 -9.34
N LYS A 132 -8.88 5.19 -8.36
CA LYS A 132 -8.90 6.65 -8.55
C LYS A 132 -7.48 7.17 -8.46
N ALA A 133 -7.11 8.11 -9.31
CA ALA A 133 -5.80 8.75 -9.32
C ALA A 133 -5.96 10.26 -9.48
N LYS A 134 -5.12 11.03 -8.78
CA LYS A 134 -5.06 12.49 -8.90
C LYS A 134 -3.59 12.93 -8.93
N THR A 135 -3.23 13.69 -9.96
CA THR A 135 -1.88 14.25 -10.07
C THR A 135 -1.71 15.42 -9.11
N ILE A 136 -0.57 15.47 -8.41
CA ILE A 136 -0.22 16.54 -7.47
C ILE A 136 0.71 17.51 -8.19
N LYS A 137 0.32 18.79 -8.21
CA LYS A 137 0.98 19.83 -9.00
C LYS A 137 1.78 20.86 -8.18
N SER A 138 1.72 20.79 -6.84
CA SER A 138 2.46 21.71 -5.96
C SER A 138 2.96 21.02 -4.70
N ASP A 139 4.06 21.52 -4.17
CA ASP A 139 4.71 20.98 -2.97
C ASP A 139 3.82 21.13 -1.72
N ASN A 140 3.12 22.26 -1.59
CA ASN A 140 2.17 22.46 -0.50
C ASN A 140 1.06 21.40 -0.55
N TYR A 141 0.51 21.12 -1.74
CA TYR A 141 -0.50 20.09 -1.87
C TYR A 141 0.07 18.68 -1.62
N LEU A 142 1.32 18.43 -2.03
CA LEU A 142 2.03 17.18 -1.74
C LEU A 142 2.14 16.93 -0.23
N ARG A 143 2.55 17.94 0.54
CA ARG A 143 2.64 17.87 2.01
C ARG A 143 1.29 17.58 2.66
N CYS A 144 0.24 18.29 2.24
CA CYS A 144 -1.11 18.06 2.74
C CYS A 144 -1.60 16.62 2.44
N VAL A 145 -1.36 16.13 1.23
CA VAL A 145 -1.73 14.75 0.84
C VAL A 145 -0.91 13.73 1.63
N ALA A 146 0.38 13.95 1.84
CA ALA A 146 1.21 13.07 2.64
C ALA A 146 0.69 12.98 4.09
N ALA A 147 0.40 14.11 4.74
CA ALA A 147 -0.18 14.14 6.08
C ALA A 147 -1.59 13.51 6.14
N TYR A 148 -2.43 13.76 5.13
CA TYR A 148 -3.73 13.11 5.00
C TYR A 148 -3.59 11.59 4.96
N ILE A 149 -2.66 11.07 4.15
CA ILE A 149 -2.44 9.64 4.00
C ILE A 149 -1.88 9.05 5.29
N MET A 150 -0.84 9.65 5.87
CA MET A 150 -0.08 9.04 6.95
C MET A 150 -0.67 9.28 8.34
N VAL A 151 -1.40 10.38 8.55
CA VAL A 151 -1.91 10.76 9.88
C VAL A 151 -3.43 10.64 9.93
N LYS A 152 -4.14 11.42 9.10
CA LYS A 152 -5.61 11.48 9.16
C LYS A 152 -6.25 10.11 8.92
N ASN A 153 -5.79 9.36 7.91
CA ASN A 153 -6.38 8.05 7.63
C ASN A 153 -6.16 7.06 8.80
N PRO A 154 -4.94 6.86 9.34
CA PRO A 154 -4.79 6.06 10.56
C PRO A 154 -5.61 6.58 11.74
N PHE A 155 -5.78 7.90 11.91
CA PHE A 155 -6.61 8.44 12.99
C PHE A 155 -8.08 7.99 12.92
N GLU A 156 -8.61 7.66 11.73
CA GLU A 156 -9.94 7.06 11.61
C GLU A 156 -10.03 5.66 12.22
N LEU A 157 -8.89 4.96 12.35
CA LEU A 157 -8.78 3.64 12.97
C LEU A 157 -8.45 3.71 14.46
N TYR A 158 -8.16 4.89 15.00
CA TYR A 158 -7.91 5.08 16.42
C TYR A 158 -9.13 4.69 17.25
N ALA A 159 -8.93 4.23 18.48
CA ALA A 159 -10.03 3.85 19.37
C ALA A 159 -10.95 5.06 19.64
N GLY A 160 -12.21 4.98 19.23
CA GLY A 160 -13.16 6.11 19.27
C GLY A 160 -13.18 6.98 18.01
N GLY A 161 -12.46 6.57 16.96
CA GLY A 161 -12.43 7.20 15.64
C GLY A 161 -11.73 8.56 15.62
N LEU A 162 -11.96 9.29 14.53
CA LEU A 162 -11.29 10.56 14.25
C LEU A 162 -11.54 11.62 15.34
N ASP A 163 -12.76 11.69 15.88
CA ASP A 163 -13.10 12.66 16.92
C ASP A 163 -12.30 12.44 18.21
N ALA A 164 -12.14 11.17 18.61
CA ALA A 164 -11.30 10.82 19.76
C ALA A 164 -9.82 11.10 19.47
N ALA A 165 -9.35 10.79 18.25
CA ALA A 165 -7.99 11.06 17.84
C ALA A 165 -7.64 12.55 17.88
N ILE A 166 -8.56 13.42 17.45
CA ILE A 166 -8.36 14.88 17.50
C ILE A 166 -8.29 15.38 18.96
N ARG A 167 -9.17 14.87 19.84
CA ARG A 167 -9.17 15.26 21.26
C ARG A 167 -7.94 14.75 22.03
N ARG A 168 -7.43 13.59 21.64
CA ARG A 168 -6.27 12.91 22.26
C ARG A 168 -5.13 12.80 21.25
N PHE A 169 -4.73 13.95 20.71
CA PHE A 169 -3.82 14.00 19.57
C PHE A 169 -2.50 13.25 19.81
N ASP A 170 -1.84 13.47 20.94
CA ASP A 170 -0.53 12.87 21.22
C ASP A 170 -0.63 11.35 21.32
N ASP A 171 -1.65 10.83 22.01
CA ASP A 171 -1.91 9.38 22.10
C ASP A 171 -2.23 8.76 20.73
N ALA A 172 -3.01 9.46 19.91
CA ALA A 172 -3.38 9.01 18.58
C ALA A 172 -2.20 9.05 17.61
N TYR A 173 -1.36 10.08 17.71
CA TYR A 173 -0.14 10.21 16.93
C TYR A 173 0.88 9.13 17.32
N GLU A 174 1.06 8.89 18.62
CA GLU A 174 1.88 7.80 19.14
C GLU A 174 1.41 6.45 18.59
N TRP A 175 0.11 6.17 18.67
CA TRP A 175 -0.48 4.95 18.11
C TRP A 175 -0.29 4.85 16.59
N ALA A 176 -0.59 5.92 15.84
CA ALA A 176 -0.49 5.94 14.38
C ALA A 176 0.96 5.78 13.90
N SER A 177 1.92 6.31 14.64
CA SER A 177 3.35 6.15 14.37
C SER A 177 3.85 4.72 14.59
N ARG A 178 3.08 3.85 15.23
CA ARG A 178 3.34 2.41 15.39
C ARG A 178 2.47 1.54 14.47
N TYR A 179 1.55 2.15 13.72
CA TYR A 179 0.66 1.43 12.82
C TYR A 179 1.40 0.99 11.54
N VAL A 180 1.92 -0.23 11.55
CA VAL A 180 2.77 -0.81 10.47
C VAL A 180 2.11 -0.89 9.09
N TYR A 181 0.81 -0.67 8.99
CA TYR A 181 0.07 -0.65 7.72
C TYR A 181 -0.15 0.78 7.19
N ALA A 182 0.54 1.77 7.76
CA ALA A 182 0.74 3.08 7.19
C ALA A 182 2.22 3.48 7.26
N SER A 183 2.62 4.43 6.44
CA SER A 183 4.02 4.84 6.31
C SER A 183 4.45 5.93 7.30
N LEU A 184 3.59 6.38 8.23
CA LEU A 184 3.93 7.48 9.15
C LEU A 184 5.20 7.20 9.94
N MET A 185 5.39 5.95 10.34
CA MET A 185 6.54 5.48 11.11
C MET A 185 7.90 5.65 10.43
N GLU A 186 7.93 5.75 9.09
CA GLU A 186 9.16 6.07 8.34
C GLU A 186 9.60 7.51 8.58
N TYR A 187 8.63 8.40 8.81
CA TYR A 187 8.82 9.84 8.95
C TYR A 187 8.77 10.31 10.40
N ALA A 188 8.23 9.49 11.30
CA ALA A 188 8.42 9.64 12.73
C ALA A 188 9.80 9.07 13.09
N ASP A 189 10.44 9.59 14.15
CA ASP A 189 11.75 9.12 14.65
C ASP A 189 11.69 7.70 15.28
N LYS A 190 10.97 6.76 14.66
CA LYS A 190 10.66 5.41 15.15
C LYS A 190 11.00 4.30 14.15
N ARG A 191 11.85 4.62 13.17
CA ARG A 191 12.28 3.70 12.09
C ARG A 191 13.01 2.46 12.62
N GLU A 192 13.70 2.56 13.76
CA GLU A 192 14.49 1.45 14.32
C GLU A 192 13.63 0.28 14.83
N GLU A 193 12.33 0.48 15.01
CA GLU A 193 11.40 -0.53 15.55
C GLU A 193 10.72 -1.38 14.45
N LEU A 194 11.16 -1.29 13.19
CA LEU A 194 10.33 -1.70 12.06
C LEU A 194 10.53 -3.14 11.57
N PRO A 195 9.46 -3.95 11.55
CA PRO A 195 9.46 -5.24 10.86
C PRO A 195 9.23 -5.12 9.34
N VAL A 196 9.23 -3.88 8.79
CA VAL A 196 8.91 -3.59 7.39
C VAL A 196 10.04 -2.80 6.68
N PRO A 197 10.26 -2.97 5.36
CA PRO A 197 11.32 -2.27 4.65
C PRO A 197 11.10 -0.76 4.67
N SER A 198 12.18 0.00 4.50
CA SER A 198 12.10 1.45 4.28
C SER A 198 11.34 1.75 3.00
N LEU A 199 10.76 2.94 2.90
CA LEU A 199 10.05 3.35 1.68
C LEU A 199 10.98 3.34 0.44
N ASN A 200 12.27 3.59 0.65
CA ASN A 200 13.29 3.50 -0.38
C ASN A 200 13.51 2.06 -0.89
N ASN A 201 13.24 1.07 -0.05
CA ASN A 201 13.38 -0.35 -0.36
C ASN A 201 12.05 -1.01 -0.79
N LEU A 202 10.91 -0.31 -0.69
CA LEU A 202 9.61 -0.78 -1.19
C LEU A 202 9.49 -0.77 -2.72
#